data_AF-A0A1D2IGU1-F1
#
_entry.id   AF-A0A1D2IGU1-F1
#
_cell.length_a   1.000
_cell.length_b   1.000
_cell.length_c   1.000
_cell.angle_alpha   90.00
_cell.angle_beta   90.00
_cell.angle_gamma   90.00
#
_symmetry.space_group_name_H-M   'P 1'
#
loop_
_entity.id
_entity.type
_entity.pdbx_description
1 polymer ?
#
loop_
_entity_poly.entity_id
_entity_poly.type
_entity_poly.pdbx_seq_one_letter_code
_entity_poly.pdbx_strand_id
1 'polypeptide(L)'
;MPAAALKPMSTQSTAKRAVPLETPCVPVAKRPLPPGRPREWYVAHNRRLKAMRLAIALLDSGVYLPDQARNETIRGAAHLIGVHPPSDTTCHMVRAFMRYNR
;
A
#
# COMPACT_ATOMS: atom_id res chain seq x y z
N MET A 1 36.58 -25.58 -23.26
CA MET A 1 35.12 -25.79 -23.18
C MET A 1 34.45 -24.43 -22.99
N PRO A 2 33.70 -23.87 -23.97
CA PRO A 2 33.02 -22.59 -23.75
C PRO A 2 31.68 -22.82 -23.04
N ALA A 3 31.42 -22.04 -22.00
CA ALA A 3 30.16 -22.01 -21.27
C ALA A 3 29.06 -21.44 -22.20
N ALA A 4 28.02 -22.24 -22.46
CA ALA A 4 26.88 -21.82 -23.26
C ALA A 4 26.13 -20.69 -22.53
N ALA A 5 26.03 -19.53 -23.18
CA ALA A 5 25.20 -18.41 -22.73
C ALA A 5 23.71 -18.83 -22.77
N LEU A 6 23.15 -19.11 -21.59
CA LEU A 6 21.72 -19.32 -21.42
C LEU A 6 21.00 -18.01 -21.72
N LYS A 7 20.14 -18.02 -22.75
CA LYS A 7 19.26 -16.89 -23.08
C LYS A 7 18.36 -16.59 -21.86
N PRO A 8 18.17 -15.31 -21.47
CA PRO A 8 17.27 -14.98 -20.38
C PRO A 8 15.85 -15.44 -20.74
N MET A 9 15.25 -16.27 -19.88
CA MET A 9 13.87 -16.70 -20.04
C MET A 9 12.94 -15.48 -20.07
N SER A 10 12.02 -15.49 -21.02
CA SER A 10 10.98 -14.46 -21.19
C SER A 10 10.28 -14.20 -19.85
N THR A 11 10.47 -13.00 -19.31
CA THR A 11 9.70 -12.51 -18.16
C THR A 11 8.26 -12.32 -18.60
N GLN A 12 7.40 -13.30 -18.30
CA GLN A 12 5.98 -13.16 -18.53
C GLN A 12 5.45 -12.03 -17.66
N SER A 13 4.86 -11.02 -18.31
CA SER A 13 4.23 -9.90 -17.62
C SER A 13 3.12 -10.39 -16.68
N THR A 14 3.25 -10.05 -15.39
CA THR A 14 2.23 -10.27 -14.36
C THR A 14 0.92 -9.52 -14.67
N ALA A 15 0.90 -8.64 -15.67
CA ALA A 15 -0.29 -7.89 -16.08
C ALA A 15 -1.43 -8.76 -16.60
N LYS A 16 -1.15 -9.96 -17.14
CA LYS A 16 -2.19 -10.87 -17.67
C LYS A 16 -2.70 -11.87 -16.63
N ARG A 17 -1.96 -12.08 -15.55
CA ARG A 17 -2.31 -13.03 -14.49
C ARG A 17 -1.67 -12.52 -13.21
N ALA A 18 -2.49 -11.99 -12.30
CA ALA A 18 -2.04 -11.71 -10.95
C ALA A 18 -1.48 -13.02 -10.39
N VAL A 19 -0.15 -13.11 -10.27
CA VAL A 19 0.47 -14.19 -9.51
C VAL A 19 0.04 -13.91 -8.08
N PRO A 20 -0.85 -14.74 -7.50
CA PRO A 20 -1.13 -14.59 -6.09
C PRO A 20 0.21 -14.64 -5.38
N LEU A 21 0.48 -13.73 -4.46
CA LEU A 21 1.48 -14.04 -3.44
C LEU A 21 1.14 -15.47 -2.98
N GLU A 22 2.10 -16.39 -3.08
CA GLU A 22 1.84 -17.85 -3.07
C GLU A 22 1.05 -18.32 -1.83
N THR A 23 0.91 -17.45 -0.84
CA THR A 23 -0.03 -17.56 0.27
C THR A 23 -0.90 -16.30 0.35
N PRO A 24 -2.24 -16.43 0.51
CA PRO A 24 -3.08 -15.30 0.89
C PRO A 24 -2.48 -14.61 2.11
N CYS A 25 -2.12 -13.32 1.99
CA CYS A 25 -1.62 -12.56 3.12
C CYS A 25 -2.70 -12.49 4.20
N VAL A 26 -2.57 -13.33 5.23
CA VAL A 26 -3.46 -13.30 6.39
C VAL A 26 -3.24 -11.95 7.11
N PRO A 27 -4.30 -11.20 7.41
CA PRO A 27 -4.17 -9.94 8.13
C PRO A 27 -3.45 -10.14 9.48
N VAL A 28 -2.40 -9.36 9.72
CA VAL A 28 -1.66 -9.40 10.99
C VAL A 28 -2.62 -9.09 12.15
N ALA A 29 -2.63 -9.96 13.17
CA ALA A 29 -3.39 -9.75 14.38
C ALA A 29 -3.00 -8.42 15.04
N LYS A 30 -3.99 -7.54 15.27
CA LYS A 30 -3.74 -6.24 15.90
C LYS A 30 -3.36 -6.44 17.36
N ARG A 31 -2.14 -6.04 17.72
CA ARG A 31 -1.75 -5.92 19.12
C ARG A 31 -2.31 -4.61 19.71
N PRO A 32 -2.75 -4.62 20.99
CA PRO A 32 -3.13 -3.39 21.67
C PRO A 32 -1.99 -2.38 21.66
N LEU A 33 -2.33 -1.10 21.53
CA LEU A 33 -1.35 -0.01 21.66
C LEU A 33 -0.92 0.15 23.12
N PRO A 34 0.34 0.52 23.39
CA PRO A 34 0.84 0.63 24.77
C PRO A 34 0.06 1.73 25.51
N PRO A 35 -0.34 1.53 26.78
CA PRO A 35 -1.00 2.56 27.57
C PRO A 35 -0.03 3.70 27.97
N GLY A 36 -0.59 4.82 28.45
CA GLY A 36 0.19 5.92 29.05
C GLY A 36 0.88 6.89 28.07
N ARG A 37 0.56 6.83 26.77
CA ARG A 37 1.08 7.80 25.79
C ARG A 37 0.16 9.02 25.67
N PRO A 38 0.68 10.19 25.24
CA PRO A 38 -0.16 11.32 24.87
C PRO A 38 -1.16 10.97 23.77
N ARG A 39 -2.35 11.59 23.78
CA ARG A 39 -3.41 11.35 22.77
C ARG A 39 -2.90 11.47 21.33
N GLU A 40 -2.09 12.49 21.07
CA GLU A 40 -1.51 12.77 19.75
C GLU A 40 -0.68 11.61 19.19
N TRP A 41 0.00 10.85 20.05
CA TRP A 41 0.79 9.70 19.65
C TRP A 41 -0.09 8.62 19.04
N TYR A 42 -1.21 8.29 19.69
CA TYR A 42 -2.18 7.32 19.18
C TYR A 42 -2.85 7.81 17.90
N VAL A 43 -3.17 9.11 17.81
CA VAL A 43 -3.77 9.70 16.60
C VAL A 43 -2.80 9.60 15.43
N ALA A 44 -1.53 9.97 15.61
CA ALA A 44 -0.50 9.89 14.59
C ALA A 44 -0.25 8.44 14.15
N HIS A 45 -0.15 7.51 15.11
CA HIS A 45 0.02 6.09 14.83
C HIS A 45 -1.15 5.51 14.02
N ASN A 46 -2.40 5.79 14.43
CA ASN A 46 -3.58 5.31 13.72
C ASN A 46 -3.74 5.97 12.34
N ARG A 47 -3.37 7.25 12.18
CA ARG A 47 -3.30 7.92 10.86
C ARG A 47 -2.29 7.23 9.95
N ARG A 48 -1.11 6.85 10.47
CA ARG A 48 -0.10 6.09 9.73
C ARG A 48 -0.62 4.72 9.28
N LEU A 49 -1.24 3.96 10.17
CA LEU A 49 -1.86 2.67 9.84
C LEU A 49 -2.96 2.81 8.78
N LYS A 50 -3.80 3.85 8.90
CA LYS A 50 -4.84 4.14 7.90
C LYS A 50 -4.24 4.48 6.54
N ALA A 51 -3.21 5.32 6.50
CA ALA A 51 -2.52 5.70 5.27
C ALA A 51 -1.83 4.50 4.60
N MET A 52 -1.18 3.61 5.36
CA MET A 52 -0.58 2.39 4.80
C MET A 52 -1.63 1.47 4.17
N ARG A 53 -2.78 1.26 4.84
CA ARG A 53 -3.87 0.44 4.28
C ARG A 53 -4.39 1.01 2.96
N LEU A 54 -4.54 2.34 2.88
CA LEU A 54 -4.96 3.00 1.65
C LEU A 54 -3.90 2.92 0.56
N ALA A 55 -2.61 3.04 0.90
CA ALA A 55 -1.54 2.89 -0.08
C ALA A 55 -1.52 1.48 -0.69
N ILE A 56 -1.67 0.43 0.13
CA ILE A 56 -1.78 -0.96 -0.36
C ILE A 56 -2.99 -1.10 -1.28
N ALA A 57 -4.17 -0.64 -0.86
CA ALA A 57 -5.38 -0.71 -1.68
C ALA A 57 -5.26 0.04 -3.02
N LEU A 58 -4.55 1.17 -3.05
CA LEU A 58 -4.25 1.92 -4.26
C LEU A 58 -3.33 1.14 -5.20
N LEU A 59 -2.26 0.55 -4.67
CA LEU A 59 -1.34 -0.28 -5.45
C LEU A 59 -2.06 -1.51 -6.03
N ASP A 60 -2.88 -2.18 -5.23
CA ASP A 60 -3.66 -3.36 -5.64
C ASP A 60 -4.72 -3.02 -6.70
N SER A 61 -5.24 -1.79 -6.70
CA SER A 61 -6.21 -1.29 -7.69
C SER A 61 -5.59 -0.66 -8.93
N GLY A 62 -4.26 -0.65 -9.04
CA GLY A 62 -3.54 -0.18 -10.23
C GLY A 62 -3.10 1.28 -10.21
N VAL A 63 -3.10 1.92 -9.04
CA VAL A 63 -2.53 3.27 -8.83
C VAL A 63 -1.09 3.10 -8.35
N TYR A 64 -0.13 3.25 -9.26
CA TYR A 64 1.28 2.93 -9.00
C TYR A 64 2.13 4.13 -8.61
N LEU A 65 1.70 5.33 -9.00
CA LEU A 65 2.49 6.55 -8.79
C LEU A 65 1.80 7.51 -7.81
N PRO A 66 2.56 8.26 -7.00
CA PRO A 66 2.00 9.22 -6.05
C PRO A 66 1.16 10.31 -6.73
N ASP A 67 1.47 10.67 -7.98
CA ASP A 67 0.75 11.71 -8.73
C ASP A 67 -0.62 11.23 -9.25
N GLN A 68 -0.81 9.91 -9.36
CA GLN A 68 -2.12 9.30 -9.66
C GLN A 68 -3.02 9.27 -8.40
N ALA A 69 -2.42 9.27 -7.20
CA ALA A 69 -3.11 9.25 -5.92
C ALA A 69 -3.58 10.66 -5.49
N ARG A 70 -4.50 11.24 -6.28
CA ARG A 70 -5.21 12.48 -5.92
C ARG A 70 -6.12 12.26 -4.71
N ASN A 71 -6.53 13.35 -4.05
CA ASN A 71 -7.34 13.25 -2.83
C ASN A 71 -8.68 12.52 -3.09
N GLU A 72 -9.28 12.75 -4.25
CA GLU A 72 -10.52 12.11 -4.70
C GLU A 72 -10.31 10.61 -4.88
N THR A 73 -9.22 10.21 -5.53
CA THR A 73 -8.83 8.80 -5.72
C THR A 73 -8.62 8.11 -4.37
N ILE A 74 -7.90 8.74 -3.44
CA ILE A 74 -7.64 8.19 -2.10
C ILE A 74 -8.95 8.05 -1.30
N ARG A 75 -9.84 9.05 -1.37
CA ARG A 75 -11.15 9.01 -0.70
C ARG A 75 -12.06 7.94 -1.32
N GLY A 76 -12.03 7.77 -2.64
CA GLY A 76 -12.72 6.69 -3.34
C GLY A 76 -12.20 5.31 -2.92
N ALA A 77 -10.88 5.13 -2.85
CA ALA A 77 -10.28 3.89 -2.33
C ALA A 77 -10.71 3.61 -0.88
N ALA A 78 -10.82 4.64 -0.03
CA ALA A 78 -11.33 4.48 1.33
C ALA A 78 -12.77 3.94 1.36
N HIS A 79 -13.62 4.41 0.45
CA HIS A 79 -14.98 3.89 0.29
C HIS A 79 -14.98 2.42 -0.15
N LEU A 80 -14.16 2.05 -1.13
CA LEU A 80 -14.03 0.67 -1.62
C LEU A 80 -13.63 -0.33 -0.53
N ILE A 81 -12.72 0.07 0.37
CA ILE A 81 -12.26 -0.78 1.49
C ILE A 81 -13.11 -0.62 2.77
N GLY A 82 -14.23 0.12 2.71
CA GLY A 82 -15.14 0.30 3.84
C GLY A 82 -14.57 1.10 5.02
N VAL A 83 -13.62 2.01 4.78
CA VAL A 83 -13.00 2.85 5.82
C VAL A 83 -13.50 4.29 5.70
N HIS A 84 -13.75 4.94 6.83
CA HIS A 84 -14.15 6.35 6.88
C HIS A 84 -13.20 7.26 6.05
N PRO A 85 -13.68 8.33 5.39
CA PRO A 85 -12.83 9.22 4.60
C PRO A 85 -11.56 9.70 5.32
N PRO A 86 -10.41 9.73 4.63
CA PRO A 86 -9.16 10.28 5.17
C PRO A 86 -9.16 11.81 5.18
N SER A 87 -8.45 12.37 6.16
CA SER A 87 -8.11 13.80 6.18
C SER A 87 -7.04 14.14 5.14
N ASP A 88 -6.89 15.42 4.79
CA ASP A 88 -5.87 15.85 3.82
C ASP A 88 -4.44 15.52 4.28
N THR A 89 -4.17 15.62 5.58
CA THR A 89 -2.90 15.15 6.18
C THR A 89 -2.68 13.66 5.93
N THR A 90 -3.74 12.84 6.03
CA THR A 90 -3.66 11.40 5.75
C THR A 90 -3.44 11.15 4.25
N CYS A 91 -4.08 11.91 3.36
CA CYS A 91 -3.84 11.82 1.92
C CYS A 91 -2.38 12.15 1.57
N HIS A 92 -1.79 13.15 2.22
CA HIS A 92 -0.37 13.45 2.07
C HIS A 92 0.52 12.28 2.53
N MET A 93 0.20 11.64 3.66
CA MET A 93 0.92 10.45 4.12
C MET A 93 0.83 9.28 3.14
N VAL A 94 -0.33 9.05 2.52
CA VAL A 94 -0.49 8.01 1.48
C VAL A 94 0.48 8.26 0.33
N ARG A 95 0.49 9.48 -0.23
CA ARG A 95 1.42 9.85 -1.31
C ARG A 95 2.88 9.72 -0.88
N ALA A 96 3.20 10.07 0.37
CA ALA A 96 4.54 9.89 0.90
C ALA A 96 4.99 8.41 0.94
N PHE A 97 4.09 7.48 1.29
CA PHE A 97 4.41 6.04 1.27
C PHE A 97 4.60 5.50 -0.15
N MET A 98 3.87 6.03 -1.13
CA MET A 98 3.99 5.62 -2.54
C MET A 98 5.24 6.20 -3.23
N ARG A 99 5.95 7.14 -2.61
CA ARG A 99 7.17 7.74 -3.16
C ARG A 99 8.43 6.87 -3.00
N TYR A 100 8.36 5.74 -2.29
CA TYR A 100 9.47 4.79 -2.21
C TYR A 100 9.52 3.94 -3.49
N ASN A 101 9.86 4.58 -4.60
CA ASN A 101 10.08 3.96 -5.90
C ASN A 101 11.50 4.35 -6.31
N ARG A 102 12.49 3.65 -5.76
CA ARG A 102 13.91 3.85 -6.06
C ARG A 102 14.49 2.57 -6.61
#